data_AF-A0A2E2U7D5-F1
#
_entry.id   AF-A0A2E2U7D5-F1
#
_cell.length_a   1.000
_cell.length_b   1.000
_cell.length_c   1.000
_cell.angle_alpha   90.00
_cell.angle_beta   90.00
_cell.angle_gamma   90.00
#
_symmetry.space_group_name_H-M   'P 1'
#
loop_
_entity.id
_entity.type
_entity.pdbx_description
1 polymer ?
#
loop_
_entity_poly.entity_id
_entity_poly.type
_entity_poly.pdbx_seq_one_letter_code
_entity_poly.pdbx_strand_id
1 'polypeptide(L)'
;MTSIQSLVSKKDKLCTERDLCAELYNVWITKLHDVQEDEDQYNMYLQMIANLEPYGQMIKEQIREINRKICDHYGVDSIEKTPHMKDCVAKFGFDRPNRD
;
A
#
# COMPACT_ATOMS: atom_id res chain seq x y z
N MET A 1 -6.08 24.55 11.73
CA MET A 1 -5.96 24.37 10.26
C MET A 1 -4.83 23.39 9.98
N THR A 2 -5.11 22.30 9.27
CA THR A 2 -4.08 21.34 8.83
C THR A 2 -3.34 21.95 7.64
N SER A 3 -2.03 22.12 7.71
CA SER A 3 -1.26 22.71 6.59
C SER A 3 -1.14 21.73 5.43
N ILE A 4 -1.00 22.25 4.20
CA ILE A 4 -0.77 21.41 3.01
C ILE A 4 0.44 20.47 3.20
N GLN A 5 1.49 20.96 3.86
CA GLN A 5 2.67 20.15 4.17
C GLN A 5 2.34 18.93 5.03
N SER A 6 1.47 19.09 6.04
CA SER A 6 1.07 17.97 6.89
C SER A 6 0.20 16.93 6.15
N LEU A 7 -0.61 17.36 5.18
CA LEU A 7 -1.36 16.45 4.31
C LEU A 7 -0.41 15.67 3.40
N VAL A 8 0.54 16.34 2.77
CA VAL A 8 1.54 15.72 1.88
C VAL A 8 2.41 14.73 2.67
N SER A 9 2.93 15.12 3.83
CA SER A 9 3.72 14.20 4.67
C SER A 9 2.91 12.99 5.16
N LYS A 10 1.61 13.15 5.44
CA LYS A 10 0.74 12.02 5.80
C LYS A 10 0.50 11.12 4.59
N LYS A 11 0.22 11.68 3.42
CA LYS A 11 0.09 10.95 2.16
C LYS A 11 1.35 10.13 1.88
N ASP A 12 2.53 10.72 2.05
CA ASP A 12 3.79 10.03 1.78
C ASP A 12 3.98 8.78 2.64
N LYS A 13 3.66 8.87 3.94
CA LYS A 13 3.70 7.72 4.85
C LYS A 13 2.73 6.62 4.42
N LEU A 14 1.49 6.99 4.07
CA LEU A 14 0.48 6.03 3.63
C LEU A 14 0.84 5.38 2.29
N CYS A 15 1.43 6.12 1.35
CA CYS A 15 1.92 5.56 0.10
C CYS A 15 3.02 4.52 0.35
N THR A 16 4.00 4.83 1.22
CA THR A 16 5.03 3.88 1.63
C THR A 16 4.42 2.64 2.28
N GLU A 17 3.45 2.83 3.15
CA GLU A 17 2.79 1.74 3.86
C GLU A 17 1.98 0.82 2.92
N ARG A 18 1.31 1.41 1.93
CA ARG A 18 0.65 0.65 0.85
C ARG A 18 1.66 -0.17 0.06
N ASP A 19 2.80 0.40 -0.29
CA ASP A 19 3.84 -0.28 -1.06
C ASP A 19 4.40 -1.48 -0.25
N LEU A 20 4.67 -1.29 1.05
CA LEU A 20 5.07 -2.36 1.96
C LEU A 20 3.99 -3.44 2.12
N CYS A 21 2.71 -3.04 2.19
CA CYS A 21 1.60 -3.98 2.26
C CYS A 21 1.52 -4.87 1.01
N ALA A 22 1.74 -4.31 -0.17
CA ALA A 22 1.76 -5.06 -1.42
C ALA A 22 2.96 -6.03 -1.49
N GLU A 23 4.10 -5.60 -0.98
CA GLU A 23 5.31 -6.42 -0.93
C GLU A 23 5.21 -7.58 0.07
N LEU A 24 4.66 -7.32 1.26
CA LEU A 24 4.41 -8.36 2.26
C LEU A 24 3.43 -9.42 1.74
N TYR A 25 2.39 -8.97 1.02
CA TYR A 25 1.47 -9.87 0.33
C TYR A 25 2.20 -10.79 -0.66
N ASN A 26 3.10 -10.23 -1.49
CA ASN A 26 3.89 -11.02 -2.45
C ASN A 26 4.79 -12.07 -1.77
N VAL A 27 5.43 -11.69 -0.65
CA VAL A 27 6.26 -12.62 0.14
C VAL A 27 5.42 -13.77 0.69
N TRP A 28 4.25 -13.49 1.27
CA TRP A 28 3.38 -14.54 1.82
C TRP A 28 2.78 -15.43 0.74
N ILE A 29 2.42 -14.90 -0.42
CA ILE A 29 1.98 -15.73 -1.55
C ILE A 29 3.09 -16.66 -2.02
N THR A 30 4.33 -16.18 -2.08
CA THR A 30 5.49 -17.04 -2.41
C THR A 30 5.65 -18.15 -1.37
N LYS A 31 5.56 -17.81 -0.08
CA LYS A 31 5.66 -18.81 0.99
C LYS A 31 4.52 -19.81 1.01
N LEU A 32 3.30 -19.36 0.70
CA LEU A 32 2.13 -20.22 0.59
C LEU A 32 2.31 -21.30 -0.50
N HIS A 33 3.00 -20.97 -1.59
CA HIS A 33 3.40 -21.96 -2.60
C HIS A 33 4.46 -22.94 -2.06
N ASP A 34 5.45 -22.46 -1.30
CA ASP A 34 6.50 -23.31 -0.69
C ASP A 34 5.93 -24.33 0.32
N VAL A 35 4.83 -24.01 1.00
CA VAL A 35 4.24 -24.82 2.08
C VAL A 35 2.91 -25.47 1.71
N GLN A 36 2.60 -25.60 0.42
CA GLN A 36 1.30 -26.11 -0.05
C GLN A 36 0.92 -27.52 0.44
N GLU A 37 1.91 -28.32 0.87
CA GLU A 37 1.71 -29.67 1.41
C GLU A 37 1.59 -29.71 2.95
N ASP A 38 1.91 -28.60 3.63
CA ASP A 38 1.77 -28.42 5.08
C ASP A 38 0.50 -27.62 5.37
N GLU A 39 -0.59 -28.32 5.69
CA GLU A 39 -1.92 -27.72 5.88
C GLU A 39 -1.93 -26.66 6.99
N ASP A 40 -1.17 -26.83 8.07
CA ASP A 40 -1.13 -25.90 9.19
C ASP A 40 -0.44 -24.59 8.78
N GLN A 41 0.73 -24.69 8.13
CA GLN A 41 1.44 -23.51 7.64
C GLN A 41 0.71 -22.82 6.50
N TYR A 42 0.09 -23.59 5.60
CA TYR A 42 -0.71 -23.06 4.50
C TYR A 42 -1.89 -22.23 5.01
N ASN A 43 -2.64 -22.78 5.97
CA ASN A 43 -3.77 -22.09 6.60
C ASN A 43 -3.33 -20.85 7.38
N MET A 44 -2.18 -20.90 8.04
CA MET A 44 -1.59 -19.73 8.70
C MET A 44 -1.35 -18.59 7.71
N TYR A 45 -0.64 -18.83 6.60
CA TYR A 45 -0.38 -17.79 5.58
C TYR A 45 -1.66 -17.28 4.92
N LEU A 46 -2.65 -18.16 4.64
CA LEU A 46 -3.95 -17.74 4.15
C LEU A 46 -4.66 -16.76 5.11
N GLN A 47 -4.66 -17.06 6.41
CA GLN A 47 -5.25 -16.17 7.41
C GLN A 47 -4.51 -14.83 7.50
N MET A 48 -3.17 -14.84 7.43
CA MET A 48 -2.38 -13.61 7.41
C MET A 48 -2.71 -12.75 6.20
N ILE A 49 -2.82 -13.34 5.01
CA ILE A 49 -3.22 -12.65 3.78
C ILE A 49 -4.64 -12.07 3.92
N ALA A 50 -5.60 -12.87 4.40
CA ALA A 50 -6.97 -12.43 4.59
C ALA A 50 -7.09 -11.26 5.58
N ASN A 51 -6.24 -11.22 6.62
CA ASN A 51 -6.20 -10.12 7.58
C ASN A 51 -5.55 -8.84 7.02
N LEU A 52 -4.65 -8.97 6.05
CA LEU A 52 -3.94 -7.84 5.45
C LEU A 52 -4.78 -7.11 4.40
N GLU A 53 -5.68 -7.81 3.72
CA GLU A 53 -6.50 -7.22 2.65
C GLU A 53 -7.38 -6.04 3.12
N PRO A 54 -8.13 -6.13 4.24
CA PRO A 54 -8.87 -5.00 4.79
C PRO A 54 -7.97 -3.80 5.13
N TYR A 55 -6.76 -4.07 5.64
CA TYR A 55 -5.78 -3.04 5.95
C TYR A 55 -5.32 -2.27 4.70
N GLY A 56 -5.01 -3.01 3.63
CA GLY A 56 -4.65 -2.43 2.34
C GLY A 56 -5.77 -1.57 1.75
N GLN A 57 -7.04 -1.96 1.92
CA GLN A 57 -8.18 -1.13 1.49
C GLN A 57 -8.33 0.15 2.31
N MET A 58 -8.20 0.05 3.64
CA MET A 58 -8.23 1.21 4.53
C MET A 58 -7.16 2.25 4.14
N ILE A 59 -5.93 1.82 3.85
CA ILE A 59 -4.86 2.74 3.42
C ILE A 59 -5.21 3.43 2.10
N LYS A 60 -5.74 2.69 1.12
CA LYS A 60 -6.15 3.25 -0.18
C LYS A 60 -7.22 4.33 -0.01
N GLU A 61 -8.20 4.11 0.86
CA GLU A 61 -9.25 5.09 1.15
C GLU A 61 -8.68 6.35 1.82
N GLN A 62 -7.81 6.19 2.81
CA GLN A 62 -7.16 7.34 3.46
C GLN A 62 -6.32 8.17 2.47
N ILE A 63 -5.62 7.53 1.53
CA ILE A 63 -4.89 8.24 0.46
C ILE A 63 -5.87 9.02 -0.43
N ARG A 64 -7.02 8.44 -0.80
CA ARG A 64 -8.05 9.11 -1.61
C ARG A 64 -8.61 10.34 -0.90
N GLU A 65 -8.88 10.25 0.40
CA GLU A 65 -9.34 11.40 1.19
C GLU A 65 -8.31 12.52 1.25
N ILE A 66 -7.03 12.19 1.45
CA ILE A 66 -5.97 13.19 1.45
C ILE A 66 -5.80 13.81 0.07
N ASN A 67 -5.88 13.01 -1.00
CA ASN A 67 -5.84 13.53 -2.36
C ASN A 67 -6.96 14.54 -2.61
N ARG A 68 -8.19 14.28 -2.15
CA ARG A 68 -9.29 15.27 -2.24
C ARG A 68 -8.95 16.57 -1.53
N LYS A 69 -8.45 16.51 -0.29
CA LYS A 69 -8.04 17.70 0.48
C LYS A 69 -6.90 18.49 -0.20
N ILE A 70 -5.96 17.79 -0.85
CA ILE A 70 -4.90 18.43 -1.64
C ILE A 70 -5.52 19.09 -2.87
N CYS A 71 -6.41 18.42 -3.60
CA CYS A 71 -7.07 18.98 -4.78
C CYS A 71 -7.88 20.24 -4.43
N ASP A 72 -8.63 20.22 -3.33
CA ASP A 72 -9.38 21.38 -2.81
C ASP A 72 -8.45 22.57 -2.51
N HIS A 73 -7.26 22.31 -1.96
CA HIS A 73 -6.27 23.36 -1.68
C HIS A 73 -5.73 24.02 -2.97
N TYR A 74 -5.59 23.25 -4.04
CA TYR A 74 -5.08 23.73 -5.34
C TYR A 74 -6.18 24.20 -6.30
N GLY A 75 -7.47 24.04 -5.96
CA GLY A 75 -8.60 24.38 -6.83
C GLY A 75 -8.68 23.51 -8.09
N VAL A 76 -8.26 22.25 -8.00
CA VAL A 76 -8.26 21.28 -9.11
C VAL A 76 -9.17 20.09 -8.81
N ASP A 77 -9.53 19.34 -9.83
CA ASP A 77 -10.39 18.14 -9.79
C ASP A 77 -9.61 16.81 -9.72
N SER A 78 -8.30 16.85 -9.99
CA SER A 78 -7.43 15.67 -10.06
C SER A 78 -6.09 15.92 -9.37
N ILE A 79 -5.62 14.90 -8.63
CA ILE A 79 -4.31 14.94 -7.96
C ILE A 79 -3.15 15.02 -8.96
N GLU A 80 -3.36 14.55 -10.19
CA GLU A 80 -2.38 14.63 -11.28
C GLU A 80 -2.10 16.07 -11.72
N LYS A 81 -3.03 16.99 -11.45
CA LYS A 81 -2.86 18.43 -11.71
C LYS A 81 -2.13 19.13 -10.56
N THR A 82 -1.66 18.40 -9.55
CA THR A 82 -0.93 18.92 -8.39
C THR A 82 0.52 18.44 -8.41
N PRO A 83 1.48 19.19 -7.83
CA PRO A 83 2.87 18.74 -7.70
C PRO A 83 3.07 17.58 -6.71
N HIS A 84 1.98 17.13 -6.07
CA HIS A 84 1.99 16.08 -5.04
C HIS A 84 1.48 14.74 -5.57
N MET A 85 1.36 14.58 -6.89
CA MET A 85 1.07 13.29 -7.52
C MET A 85 2.18 12.29 -7.16
N LYS A 86 1.79 11.05 -6.83
CA LYS A 86 2.72 9.98 -6.45
C LYS A 86 2.14 8.64 -6.88
N ASP A 87 2.88 7.94 -7.72
CA ASP A 87 2.52 6.61 -8.19
C ASP A 87 2.77 5.53 -7.15
N CYS A 88 2.14 4.36 -7.36
CA CYS A 88 2.61 3.12 -6.76
C CYS A 88 3.95 2.75 -7.36
N VAL A 89 4.96 2.58 -6.50
CA VAL A 89 6.27 2.12 -6.95
C VAL A 89 6.55 0.80 -6.23
N ALA A 90 6.80 -0.27 -6.99
CA ALA A 90 7.40 -1.49 -6.47
C ALA A 90 8.87 -1.19 -6.14
N LYS A 91 9.10 -0.52 -5.01
CA LYS A 91 10.37 0.15 -4.73
C LYS A 91 11.34 -0.71 -3.92
N PHE A 92 10.86 -1.63 -3.08
CA PHE A 92 11.73 -2.32 -2.13
C PHE A 92 12.14 -3.73 -2.59
N GLY A 93 11.69 -4.16 -3.78
CA GLY A 93 12.25 -5.34 -4.47
C GLY A 93 11.82 -6.69 -3.89
N PHE A 94 10.78 -6.72 -3.04
CA PHE A 94 10.22 -7.97 -2.52
C PHE A 94 9.23 -8.65 -3.49
N ASP A 95 9.05 -8.13 -4.71
CA ASP A 95 8.29 -8.78 -5.78
C ASP A 95 8.98 -10.04 -6.32
N ARG A 96 10.29 -10.18 -6.05
CA ARG A 96 11.11 -11.33 -6.46
C ARG A 96 11.99 -11.78 -5.30
N PRO A 97 11.40 -12.38 -4.24
CA PRO A 97 12.17 -12.84 -3.09
C PRO A 97 13.22 -13.91 -3.46
N ASN A 98 13.13 -14.50 -4.66
CA ASN A 98 14.03 -15.53 -5.19
C ASN A 98 14.73 -15.12 -6.51
N ARG A 99 14.91 -13.82 -6.80
CA ARG A 99 15.82 -13.44 -7.91
C ARG A 99 17.25 -13.46 -7.38
N ASP A 100 18.06 -14.34 -7.97
CA ASP A 100 19.51 -14.47 -7.74
C ASP A 100 20.26 -13.13 -7.68
#